data_AF-A0A931KGK7-F1
#
_entry.id   AF-A0A931KGK7-F1
#
_cell.length_a   1.000
_cell.length_b   1.000
_cell.length_c   1.000
_cell.angle_alpha   90.00
_cell.angle_beta   90.00
_cell.angle_gamma   90.00
#
_symmetry.space_group_name_H-M   'P 1'
#
loop_
_entity.id
_entity.type
_entity.pdbx_description
1 polymer ?
#
loop_
_entity_poly.entity_id
_entity_poly.type
_entity_poly.pdbx_seq_one_letter_code
_entity_poly.pdbx_strand_id
1 'polypeptide(L)'
;MTTRYRKQFEGFRSGHRTLAILTAGFVLGAAAVGIIRGSRPVFAMPSPGADRSTLMSCIVTSEYNDARKVQIPVEGLVYLDYRSGKLIGTMPEMRQIGLQKRILSNFTERDLVEDFGIEPGQTPNFLLQAISTGALSDSGQLIVVLDTQTRQARIYKLSFEQRGVEFRPQFVMLEKKTFDTKTNVDILKSIPGAEADQAGLPQLPN
;
A
#
# COMPACT_ATOMS: atom_id res chain seq x y z
N MET A 1 16.09 -87.50 18.69
CA MET A 1 17.18 -86.92 17.87
C MET A 1 16.56 -85.80 17.03
N THR A 2 16.54 -84.54 17.48
CA THR A 2 17.56 -83.48 17.23
C THR A 2 17.93 -83.44 15.75
N THR A 3 17.71 -82.40 14.94
CA THR A 3 17.93 -80.93 15.05
C THR A 3 17.58 -80.42 13.63
N ARG A 4 17.12 -79.20 13.28
CA ARG A 4 17.70 -77.87 13.51
C ARG A 4 16.78 -76.84 12.81
N TYR A 5 16.28 -75.88 13.58
CA TYR A 5 15.71 -74.61 13.13
C TYR A 5 16.86 -73.58 13.07
N ARG A 6 17.11 -72.91 11.95
CA ARG A 6 17.68 -71.54 11.85
C ARG A 6 18.11 -71.19 10.42
N LYS A 7 17.53 -70.13 9.87
CA LYS A 7 18.27 -68.91 9.52
C LYS A 7 17.28 -67.75 9.38
N GLN A 8 17.22 -66.96 10.45
CA GLN A 8 16.54 -65.67 10.51
C GLN A 8 17.34 -64.62 9.73
N PHE A 9 16.61 -63.83 8.94
CA PHE A 9 16.71 -62.37 8.82
C PHE A 9 18.09 -61.73 8.99
N GLU A 10 18.83 -61.64 7.88
CA GLU A 10 19.79 -60.57 7.66
C GLU A 10 19.14 -59.53 6.72
N GLY A 11 18.54 -58.51 7.31
CA GLY A 11 17.86 -57.47 6.53
C GLY A 11 17.54 -56.23 7.36
N PHE A 12 18.40 -55.87 8.32
CA PHE A 12 18.15 -54.75 9.23
C PHE A 12 19.39 -53.87 9.45
N ARG A 13 20.05 -53.48 8.34
CA ARG A 13 21.16 -52.50 8.36
C ARG A 13 20.99 -51.33 7.40
N SER A 14 19.88 -51.26 6.64
CA SER A 14 19.61 -50.19 5.66
C SER A 14 18.70 -49.07 6.16
N GLY A 15 18.02 -49.23 7.31
CA GLY A 15 16.97 -48.29 7.76
C GLY A 15 17.45 -46.86 8.04
N HIS A 16 18.68 -46.68 8.54
CA HIS A 16 19.17 -45.36 8.92
C HIS A 16 19.50 -44.46 7.72
N ARG A 17 19.90 -45.04 6.59
CA ARG A 17 20.21 -44.27 5.37
C ARG A 17 18.94 -43.77 4.70
N THR A 18 17.91 -44.61 4.65
CA THR A 18 16.62 -44.24 4.06
C THR A 18 15.90 -43.18 4.88
N LEU A 19 15.97 -43.29 6.22
CA LEU A 19 15.38 -42.30 7.12
C LEU A 19 16.07 -40.93 7.00
N ALA A 20 17.40 -40.89 6.88
CA ALA A 20 18.16 -39.65 6.74
C ALA A 20 17.89 -38.91 5.43
N ILE A 21 17.68 -39.64 4.32
CA ILE A 21 17.33 -39.05 3.03
C ILE A 21 15.93 -38.43 3.09
N LEU A 22 14.99 -39.10 3.77
CA LEU A 22 13.60 -38.65 3.85
C LEU A 22 13.46 -37.41 4.75
N THR A 23 14.19 -37.34 5.87
CA THR A 23 14.21 -36.14 6.71
C THR A 23 14.88 -34.95 6.01
N ALA A 24 16.00 -35.17 5.31
CA ALA A 24 16.65 -34.12 4.52
C ALA A 24 15.73 -33.59 3.40
N GLY A 25 15.05 -34.47 2.67
CA GLY A 25 14.08 -34.10 1.64
C GLY A 25 12.88 -33.33 2.21
N PHE A 26 12.38 -33.72 3.39
CA PHE A 26 11.27 -33.03 4.04
C PHE A 26 11.65 -31.62 4.50
N VAL A 27 12.85 -31.44 5.07
CA VAL A 27 13.34 -30.11 5.50
C VAL A 27 13.56 -29.19 4.30
N LEU A 28 14.16 -29.69 3.21
CA LEU A 28 14.31 -28.92 1.97
C LEU A 28 12.97 -28.58 1.31
N GLY A 29 12.02 -29.52 1.31
CA GLY A 29 10.67 -29.29 0.78
C GLY A 29 9.89 -28.25 1.59
N ALA A 30 9.97 -28.31 2.93
CA ALA A 30 9.32 -27.34 3.81
C ALA A 30 9.92 -25.93 3.65
N ALA A 31 11.25 -25.82 3.52
CA ALA A 31 11.92 -24.55 3.27
C ALA A 31 11.52 -23.95 1.90
N ALA A 32 11.43 -24.77 0.86
CA ALA A 32 10.99 -24.32 -0.47
C ALA A 32 9.54 -23.81 -0.46
N VAL A 33 8.64 -24.48 0.26
CA VAL A 33 7.23 -24.04 0.40
C VAL A 33 7.13 -22.72 1.17
N GLY A 34 7.97 -22.52 2.20
CA GLY A 34 8.05 -21.25 2.92
C GLY A 34 8.47 -20.08 2.03
N ILE A 35 9.47 -20.28 1.16
CA ILE A 35 9.96 -19.25 0.23
C ILE A 35 8.94 -18.96 -0.89
N ILE A 36 8.28 -20.00 -1.41
CA ILE A 36 7.29 -19.85 -2.50
C ILE A 36 5.98 -19.21 -1.99
N ARG A 37 5.62 -19.38 -0.71
CA ARG A 37 4.44 -18.69 -0.13
C ARG A 37 4.65 -17.19 0.07
N GLY A 38 5.89 -16.73 0.19
CA GLY A 38 6.19 -15.29 0.29
C GLY A 38 6.09 -14.50 -1.02
N SER A 39 5.85 -15.18 -2.16
CA SER A 39 5.95 -14.55 -3.49
C SER A 39 4.75 -14.84 -4.40
N ARG A 40 3.65 -15.39 -3.87
CA ARG A 40 2.40 -15.50 -4.64
C ARG A 40 1.60 -14.21 -4.51
N PRO A 41 1.34 -13.48 -5.61
CA PRO A 41 0.39 -12.37 -5.58
C PRO A 41 -0.97 -12.90 -5.12
N VAL A 42 -1.49 -12.34 -4.03
CA VAL A 42 -2.83 -12.63 -3.55
C VAL A 42 -3.79 -11.87 -4.47
N PHE A 43 -4.41 -12.58 -5.41
CA PHE A 43 -5.41 -11.97 -6.26
C PHE A 43 -6.74 -11.94 -5.52
N ALA A 44 -7.27 -10.74 -5.29
CA ALA A 44 -8.65 -10.57 -4.88
C ALA A 44 -9.60 -10.98 -6.02
N MET A 45 -10.83 -11.38 -5.69
CA MET A 45 -11.84 -11.61 -6.74
C MET A 45 -12.30 -10.25 -7.29
N PRO A 46 -12.56 -10.14 -8.61
CA PRO A 46 -13.06 -8.91 -9.20
C PRO A 46 -14.42 -8.55 -8.59
N SER A 47 -14.51 -7.35 -8.02
CA SER A 47 -15.76 -6.78 -7.50
C SER A 47 -16.74 -6.47 -8.63
N PRO A 48 -18.06 -6.50 -8.42
CA PRO A 48 -19.03 -6.02 -9.40
C PRO A 48 -18.73 -4.54 -9.76
N GLY A 49 -18.20 -4.30 -10.95
CA GLY A 49 -17.67 -2.98 -11.36
C GLY A 49 -16.14 -2.90 -11.48
N ALA A 50 -15.40 -4.01 -11.31
CA ALA A 50 -13.95 -4.08 -11.47
C ALA A 50 -13.43 -3.65 -12.87
N ASP A 51 -14.30 -3.54 -13.87
CA ASP A 51 -13.99 -2.94 -15.17
C ASP A 51 -13.79 -1.42 -15.10
N ARG A 52 -14.09 -0.78 -13.96
CA ARG A 52 -13.99 0.68 -13.75
C ARG A 52 -12.73 1.03 -12.98
N SER A 53 -11.58 0.81 -13.61
CA SER A 53 -10.34 1.39 -13.09
C SER A 53 -10.41 2.92 -13.14
N THR A 54 -9.95 3.59 -12.08
CA THR A 54 -10.07 5.04 -11.94
C THR A 54 -8.71 5.69 -12.12
N LEU A 55 -8.63 6.70 -12.98
CA LEU A 55 -7.46 7.55 -13.15
C LEU A 55 -7.73 8.92 -12.55
N MET A 56 -6.76 9.47 -11.83
CA MET A 56 -6.84 10.78 -11.19
C MET A 56 -5.50 11.50 -11.28
N SER A 57 -5.55 12.83 -11.48
CA SER A 57 -4.40 13.71 -11.31
C SER A 57 -4.37 14.26 -9.88
N CYS A 58 -3.19 14.36 -9.28
CA CYS A 58 -3.00 14.99 -7.97
C CYS A 58 -1.76 15.89 -7.98
N ILE A 59 -1.71 16.87 -7.07
CA ILE A 59 -0.49 17.65 -6.84
C ILE A 59 0.40 16.83 -5.91
N VAL A 60 1.64 16.57 -6.30
CA VAL A 60 2.55 15.75 -5.49
C VAL A 60 3.57 16.59 -4.75
N THR A 61 4.13 17.57 -5.44
CA THR A 61 5.04 18.55 -4.83
C THR A 61 4.79 19.91 -5.47
N SER A 62 5.48 20.93 -4.99
CA SER A 62 5.40 22.26 -5.55
C SER A 62 6.81 22.84 -5.62
N GLU A 63 7.24 23.15 -6.84
CA GLU A 63 8.58 23.61 -7.14
C GLU A 63 8.60 25.15 -7.18
N TYR A 64 9.59 25.77 -6.56
CA TYR A 64 9.73 27.23 -6.64
C TYR A 64 10.53 27.63 -7.87
N ASN A 65 9.90 28.37 -8.78
CA ASN A 65 10.57 28.93 -9.94
C ASN A 65 11.19 30.28 -9.59
N ASP A 66 12.51 30.30 -9.46
CA ASP A 66 13.24 31.50 -9.02
C ASP A 66 13.17 32.66 -10.04
N ALA A 67 13.08 32.36 -11.34
CA ALA A 67 13.02 33.37 -12.39
C ALA A 67 11.69 34.13 -12.38
N ARG A 68 10.59 33.45 -12.04
CA ARG A 68 9.24 34.03 -12.00
C ARG A 68 8.77 34.36 -10.58
N LYS A 69 9.53 33.96 -9.56
CA LYS A 69 9.20 34.09 -8.14
C LYS A 69 7.85 33.48 -7.78
N VAL A 70 7.47 32.39 -8.45
CA VAL A 70 6.19 31.69 -8.24
C VAL A 70 6.40 30.23 -7.89
N GLN A 71 5.49 29.68 -7.09
CA GLN A 71 5.41 28.25 -6.83
C GLN A 71 4.61 27.57 -7.95
N ILE A 72 5.16 26.52 -8.55
CA ILE A 72 4.55 25.75 -9.63
C ILE A 72 4.17 24.38 -9.05
N PRO A 73 2.88 24.01 -9.04
CA PRO A 73 2.48 22.68 -8.61
C PRO A 73 2.99 21.64 -9.60
N VAL A 74 3.63 20.61 -9.08
CA VAL A 74 4.06 19.44 -9.84
C VAL A 74 2.97 18.38 -9.71
N GLU A 75 2.40 18.02 -10.84
CA GLU A 75 1.31 17.05 -10.91
C GLU A 75 1.84 15.61 -10.98
N GLY A 76 1.10 14.69 -10.40
CA GLY A 76 1.26 13.25 -10.52
C GLY A 76 -0.03 12.63 -11.05
N LEU A 77 0.12 11.43 -11.61
CA LEU A 77 -0.99 10.60 -12.04
C LEU A 77 -1.09 9.38 -11.14
N VAL A 78 -2.30 9.09 -10.69
CA VAL A 78 -2.61 7.95 -9.84
C VAL A 78 -3.73 7.15 -10.49
N TYR A 79 -3.50 5.86 -10.61
CA TYR A 79 -4.41 4.90 -11.22
C TYR A 79 -4.75 3.81 -10.21
N LEU A 80 -6.03 3.63 -9.96
CA LEU A 80 -6.56 2.53 -9.16
C LEU A 80 -6.95 1.39 -10.09
N ASP A 81 -6.14 0.33 -10.09
CA ASP A 81 -6.42 -0.92 -10.78
C ASP A 81 -7.26 -1.83 -9.87
N TYR A 82 -8.57 -1.84 -10.07
CA TYR A 82 -9.47 -2.72 -9.33
C TYR A 82 -9.26 -4.21 -9.63
N ARG A 83 -8.76 -4.54 -10.83
CA ARG A 83 -8.59 -5.93 -11.24
C ARG A 83 -7.42 -6.57 -10.51
N SER A 84 -6.31 -5.86 -10.40
CA SER A 84 -5.14 -6.36 -9.66
C SER A 84 -5.16 -5.97 -8.18
N GLY A 85 -6.06 -5.07 -7.77
CA GLY A 85 -6.10 -4.54 -6.41
C GLY A 85 -4.85 -3.70 -6.10
N LYS A 86 -4.37 -2.94 -7.09
CA LYS A 86 -3.16 -2.14 -6.97
C LYS A 86 -3.43 -0.65 -7.17
N LEU A 87 -2.68 0.16 -6.44
CA LEU A 87 -2.56 1.58 -6.68
C LEU A 87 -1.27 1.83 -7.45
N ILE A 88 -1.37 2.46 -8.62
CA ILE A 88 -0.26 2.74 -9.51
C ILE A 88 -0.08 4.25 -9.58
N GLY A 89 1.16 4.73 -9.47
CA GLY A 89 1.49 6.16 -9.45
C GLY A 89 2.65 6.49 -10.38
N THR A 90 2.61 7.66 -10.99
CA THR A 90 3.71 8.22 -11.79
C THR A 90 3.72 9.74 -11.70
N MET A 91 4.83 10.38 -12.07
CA MET A 91 4.90 11.82 -12.29
C MET A 91 5.35 12.08 -13.70
N PRO A 92 4.51 12.72 -14.54
CA PRO A 92 4.95 13.14 -15.84
C PRO A 92 6.08 14.17 -15.67
N GLU A 93 7.22 13.89 -16.30
CA GLU A 93 8.37 14.77 -16.34
C GLU A 93 8.89 14.78 -17.77
N MET A 94 8.97 15.96 -18.36
CA MET A 94 9.51 16.12 -19.69
C MET A 94 11.05 16.07 -19.63
N ARG A 95 11.62 14.90 -19.90
CA ARG A 95 13.07 14.71 -20.00
C ARG A 95 13.52 14.62 -21.45
N GLN A 96 14.66 15.23 -21.73
CA GLN A 96 15.36 15.04 -23.00
C GLN A 96 16.59 14.15 -22.77
N ILE A 97 16.59 12.96 -23.37
CA ILE A 97 17.71 12.01 -23.34
C ILE A 97 18.27 11.94 -24.76
N GLY A 98 19.37 12.67 -25.00
CA GLY A 98 19.92 12.87 -26.34
C GLY A 98 18.93 13.59 -27.26
N LEU A 99 18.46 12.90 -28.31
CA LEU A 99 17.47 13.41 -29.26
C LEU A 99 16.02 13.03 -28.90
N GLN A 100 15.81 12.16 -27.90
CA GLN A 100 14.46 11.69 -27.53
C GLN A 100 13.90 12.51 -26.38
N LYS A 101 12.63 12.94 -26.51
CA LYS A 101 11.85 13.51 -25.42
C LYS A 101 10.94 12.43 -24.83
N ARG A 102 11.03 12.20 -23.53
CA ARG A 102 10.12 11.34 -22.77
C ARG A 102 9.33 12.18 -21.80
N ILE A 103 8.04 11.92 -21.68
CA ILE A 103 7.12 12.66 -20.80
C ILE A 103 6.77 11.85 -19.56
N LEU A 104 6.82 10.52 -19.63
CA LEU A 104 6.47 9.66 -18.50
C LEU A 104 7.71 9.17 -17.77
N SER A 105 7.69 9.31 -16.44
CA SER A 105 8.66 8.68 -15.56
C SER A 105 8.36 7.19 -15.38
N ASN A 106 9.15 6.54 -14.53
CA ASN A 106 8.82 5.22 -14.01
C ASN A 106 7.46 5.24 -13.29
N PHE A 107 6.88 4.06 -13.13
CA PHE A 107 5.69 3.85 -12.32
C PHE A 107 6.08 3.21 -10.98
N THR A 108 5.35 3.56 -9.93
CA THR A 108 5.37 2.84 -8.65
C THR A 108 4.05 2.14 -8.47
N GLU A 109 4.08 0.98 -7.82
CA GLU A 109 2.90 0.21 -7.48
C GLU A 109 2.80 0.05 -5.95
N ARG A 110 1.57 -0.03 -5.45
CA ARG A 110 1.26 -0.40 -4.07
C ARG A 110 0.17 -1.46 -4.10
N ASP A 111 0.41 -2.56 -3.39
CA ASP A 111 -0.57 -3.65 -3.26
C ASP A 111 -1.62 -3.27 -2.20
N LEU A 112 -2.84 -3.00 -2.65
CA LEU A 112 -3.93 -2.65 -1.74
C LEU A 112 -4.53 -3.89 -1.08
N VAL A 113 -4.44 -5.07 -1.71
CA VAL A 113 -4.90 -6.32 -1.12
C VAL A 113 -4.08 -6.62 0.13
N GLU A 114 -2.76 -6.47 0.04
CA GLU A 114 -1.86 -6.60 1.19
C GLU A 114 -2.11 -5.51 2.25
N ASP A 115 -2.23 -4.25 1.83
CA ASP A 115 -2.35 -3.11 2.76
C ASP A 115 -3.63 -3.12 3.60
N PHE A 116 -4.72 -3.63 3.02
CA PHE A 116 -6.02 -3.76 3.67
C PHE A 116 -6.21 -5.13 4.33
N GLY A 117 -5.30 -6.08 4.11
CA GLY A 117 -5.39 -7.43 4.65
C GLY A 117 -6.60 -8.19 4.11
N ILE A 118 -6.91 -8.01 2.82
CA ILE A 118 -8.06 -8.63 2.17
C ILE A 118 -7.80 -10.12 2.01
N GLU A 119 -8.72 -10.94 2.50
CA GLU A 119 -8.57 -12.39 2.41
C GLU A 119 -8.77 -12.89 0.97
N PRO A 120 -8.08 -13.97 0.57
CA PRO A 120 -8.32 -14.59 -0.74
C PRO A 120 -9.80 -14.94 -0.93
N GLY A 121 -10.37 -14.50 -2.05
CA GLY A 121 -11.78 -14.71 -2.36
C GLY A 121 -12.72 -13.60 -1.88
N GLN A 122 -12.23 -12.57 -1.19
CA GLN A 122 -13.02 -11.35 -0.97
C GLN A 122 -12.96 -10.42 -2.20
N THR A 123 -13.98 -9.57 -2.35
CA THR A 123 -14.17 -8.69 -3.51
C THR A 123 -14.08 -7.22 -3.09
N PRO A 124 -12.87 -6.65 -2.91
CA PRO A 124 -12.73 -5.32 -2.33
C PRO A 124 -13.45 -4.26 -3.16
N ASN A 125 -13.99 -3.25 -2.49
CA ASN A 125 -14.64 -2.13 -3.15
C ASN A 125 -14.00 -0.82 -2.68
N PHE A 126 -12.86 -0.55 -3.30
CA PHE A 126 -12.06 0.64 -3.07
C PHE A 126 -12.74 1.90 -3.59
N LEU A 127 -12.49 3.03 -2.95
CA LEU A 127 -12.77 4.38 -3.42
C LEU A 127 -11.46 5.17 -3.34
N LEU A 128 -11.20 6.01 -4.33
CA LEU A 128 -9.96 6.79 -4.44
C LEU A 128 -10.30 8.29 -4.45
N GLN A 129 -9.59 9.08 -3.64
CA GLN A 129 -9.69 10.53 -3.66
C GLN A 129 -8.35 11.20 -3.32
N ALA A 130 -8.02 12.31 -3.97
CA ALA A 130 -6.95 13.20 -3.56
C ALA A 130 -7.50 14.33 -2.69
N ILE A 131 -6.82 14.63 -1.58
CA ILE A 131 -7.19 15.66 -0.62
C ILE A 131 -6.04 16.64 -0.48
N SER A 132 -6.33 17.93 -0.63
CA SER A 132 -5.38 18.99 -0.28
C SER A 132 -5.47 19.28 1.21
N THR A 133 -4.34 19.13 1.91
CA THR A 133 -4.22 19.43 3.34
C THR A 133 -3.73 20.86 3.61
N GLY A 134 -3.70 21.70 2.58
CA GLY A 134 -3.32 23.11 2.70
C GLY A 134 -1.90 23.31 3.21
N ALA A 135 -1.68 24.35 4.02
CA ALA A 135 -0.36 24.75 4.53
C ALA A 135 0.27 23.73 5.50
N LEU A 136 -0.47 22.71 5.93
CA LEU A 136 0.02 21.70 6.88
C LEU A 136 0.72 20.51 6.21
N SER A 137 0.58 20.35 4.89
CA SER A 137 1.32 19.32 4.16
C SER A 137 2.59 19.87 3.56
N ASP A 138 3.67 19.10 3.71
CA ASP A 138 4.95 19.25 2.99
C ASP A 138 4.75 19.07 1.46
N SER A 139 4.12 20.05 0.84
CA SER A 139 4.01 20.34 -0.60
C SER A 139 3.14 19.45 -1.49
N GLY A 140 2.36 18.49 -0.97
CA GLY A 140 1.57 17.58 -1.81
C GLY A 140 0.17 17.25 -1.28
N GLN A 141 -0.70 16.80 -2.18
CA GLN A 141 -1.99 16.20 -1.83
C GLN A 141 -1.81 14.81 -1.26
N LEU A 142 -2.69 14.45 -0.34
CA LEU A 142 -2.80 13.11 0.21
C LEU A 142 -3.75 12.29 -0.65
N ILE A 143 -3.45 11.02 -0.83
CA ILE A 143 -4.26 10.07 -1.56
C ILE A 143 -4.95 9.18 -0.55
N VAL A 144 -6.27 9.30 -0.46
CA VAL A 144 -7.09 8.48 0.43
C VAL A 144 -7.69 7.36 -0.39
N VAL A 145 -7.45 6.13 0.09
CA VAL A 145 -8.09 4.92 -0.42
C VAL A 145 -8.98 4.37 0.69
N LEU A 146 -10.23 4.09 0.38
CA LEU A 146 -11.19 3.55 1.33
C LEU A 146 -11.77 2.27 0.77
N ASP A 147 -11.75 1.19 1.54
CA ASP A 147 -12.48 -0.03 1.21
C ASP A 147 -13.81 -0.04 1.95
N THR A 148 -14.90 0.00 1.19
CA THR A 148 -16.26 0.05 1.73
C THR A 148 -16.70 -1.28 2.33
N GLN A 149 -16.09 -2.41 1.93
CA GLN A 149 -16.43 -3.72 2.50
C GLN A 149 -15.82 -3.91 3.87
N THR A 150 -14.50 -3.69 4.01
CA THR A 150 -13.81 -3.83 5.30
C THR A 150 -13.96 -2.60 6.21
N ARG A 151 -14.53 -1.51 5.70
CA ARG A 151 -14.65 -0.21 6.39
C ARG A 151 -13.29 0.30 6.90
N GLN A 152 -12.29 0.18 6.05
CA GLN A 152 -10.96 0.66 6.33
C GLN A 152 -10.62 1.81 5.40
N ALA A 153 -9.84 2.75 5.90
CA ALA A 153 -9.22 3.82 5.14
C ALA A 153 -7.70 3.72 5.28
N ARG A 154 -7.03 4.06 4.19
CA ARG A 154 -5.57 4.18 4.10
C ARG A 154 -5.25 5.52 3.47
N ILE A 155 -4.31 6.23 4.08
CA ILE A 155 -3.81 7.50 3.57
C ILE A 155 -2.40 7.27 3.05
N TYR A 156 -2.19 7.65 1.80
CA TYR A 156 -0.91 7.57 1.11
C TYR A 156 -0.46 8.96 0.70
N LYS A 157 0.86 9.12 0.61
CA LYS A 157 1.50 10.23 -0.09
C LYS A 157 2.27 9.63 -1.27
N LEU A 158 2.01 10.12 -2.47
CA LEU A 158 2.93 9.90 -3.58
C LEU A 158 4.11 10.83 -3.33
N SER A 159 5.32 10.29 -3.27
CA SER A 159 6.56 11.01 -3.07
C SER A 159 7.54 10.65 -4.18
N PHE A 160 8.57 11.47 -4.36
CA PHE A 160 9.61 11.23 -5.34
C PHE A 160 10.97 11.33 -4.69
N GLU A 161 11.80 10.34 -4.95
CA GLU A 161 13.22 10.39 -4.63
C GLU A 161 14.00 10.61 -5.93
N GLN A 162 14.79 11.68 -5.97
CA GLN A 162 15.72 11.91 -7.07
C GLN A 162 17.03 11.16 -6.78
N ARG A 163 17.29 10.10 -7.54
CA ARG A 163 18.54 9.34 -7.49
C ARG A 163 19.39 9.65 -8.71
N GLY A 164 20.25 10.65 -8.59
CA GLY A 164 21.03 11.18 -9.71
C GLY A 164 20.14 11.89 -10.72
N VAL A 165 20.02 11.33 -11.93
CA VAL A 165 19.16 11.84 -13.01
C VAL A 165 17.80 11.15 -13.09
N GLU A 166 17.53 10.19 -12.19
CA GLU A 166 16.32 9.40 -12.18
C GLU A 166 15.42 9.79 -11.01
N PHE A 167 14.23 10.32 -11.31
CA PHE A 167 13.15 10.43 -10.33
C PHE A 167 12.42 9.10 -10.21
N ARG A 168 12.31 8.61 -8.97
CA ARG A 168 11.59 7.38 -8.63
C ARG A 168 10.35 7.73 -7.82
N PRO A 169 9.14 7.52 -8.36
CA PRO A 169 7.93 7.59 -7.55
C PRO A 169 7.96 6.53 -6.46
N GLN A 170 7.36 6.85 -5.32
CA GLN A 170 7.11 5.92 -4.25
C GLN A 170 5.81 6.30 -3.52
N PHE A 171 4.97 5.31 -3.21
CA PHE A 171 3.90 5.50 -2.26
C PHE A 171 4.41 5.31 -0.83
N VAL A 172 4.22 6.33 0.00
CA VAL A 172 4.45 6.26 1.45
C VAL A 172 3.08 6.20 2.12
N MET A 173 2.83 5.15 2.88
CA MET A 173 1.61 5.05 3.69
C MET A 173 1.80 5.88 4.96
N LEU A 174 0.88 6.82 5.18
CA LEU A 174 0.91 7.72 6.34
C LEU A 174 0.02 7.22 7.47
N GLU A 175 -1.17 6.72 7.14
CA GLU A 175 -2.16 6.35 8.16
C GLU A 175 -2.98 5.13 7.74
N LYS A 176 -3.33 4.32 8.75
CA LYS A 176 -4.30 3.23 8.68
C LYS A 176 -5.42 3.53 9.67
N LYS A 177 -6.66 3.60 9.20
CA LYS A 177 -7.83 3.77 10.06
C LYS A 177 -8.90 2.75 9.73
N THR A 178 -9.57 2.23 10.75
CA THR A 178 -10.76 1.40 10.60
C THR A 178 -11.92 2.20 11.15
N PHE A 179 -12.98 2.37 10.36
CA PHE A 179 -14.12 3.14 10.80
C PHE A 179 -15.31 2.24 11.16
N ASP A 180 -15.61 2.15 12.45
CA ASP A 180 -16.87 1.58 12.95
C ASP A 180 -17.87 2.68 13.34
N THR A 181 -19.17 2.41 13.13
CA THR A 181 -20.27 3.36 13.38
C THR A 181 -20.32 3.83 14.85
N LYS A 182 -19.67 3.11 15.77
CA LYS A 182 -19.71 3.38 17.21
C LYS A 182 -18.53 4.20 17.76
N THR A 183 -17.41 4.31 17.04
CA THR A 183 -16.14 4.77 17.64
C THR A 183 -15.43 5.91 16.90
N ASN A 184 -16.00 6.48 15.83
CA ASN A 184 -15.27 7.44 14.97
C ASN A 184 -15.39 8.92 15.30
N VAL A 185 -16.15 9.29 16.31
CA VAL A 185 -16.09 10.67 16.79
C VAL A 185 -15.11 10.66 17.95
N ASP A 186 -13.82 10.81 17.64
CA ASP A 186 -12.91 11.41 18.59
C ASP A 186 -13.42 12.83 18.78
N ILE A 187 -14.35 13.01 19.71
CA ILE A 187 -14.70 14.32 20.22
C ILE A 187 -13.40 14.81 20.80
N LEU A 188 -12.71 15.71 20.07
CA LEU A 188 -11.61 16.50 20.61
C LEU A 188 -12.10 16.99 21.96
N LYS A 189 -11.59 16.36 23.02
CA LYS A 189 -11.91 16.73 24.40
C LYS A 189 -11.61 18.21 24.44
N SER A 190 -12.66 19.01 24.61
CA SER A 190 -12.60 20.47 24.55
C SER A 190 -11.39 20.92 25.33
N ILE A 191 -10.56 21.77 24.71
CA ILE A 191 -9.38 22.36 25.35
C ILE A 191 -9.87 22.93 26.69
N PRO A 192 -9.43 22.42 27.85
CA PRO A 192 -9.77 23.00 29.13
C PRO A 192 -9.13 24.38 29.15
N GLY A 193 -9.94 25.44 28.97
CA GLY A 193 -9.45 26.82 28.90
C GLY A 193 -10.20 27.74 27.93
N ALA A 194 -11.10 27.23 27.07
CA ALA A 194 -12.02 28.09 26.32
C ALA A 194 -13.26 28.41 27.17
N GLU A 195 -13.04 28.96 28.37
CA GLU A 195 -14.10 29.55 29.18
C GLU A 195 -14.36 30.97 28.65
N ALA A 196 -15.65 31.25 28.44
CA ALA A 196 -16.20 32.41 27.78
C ALA A 196 -15.64 33.76 28.27
N ASP A 197 -15.00 34.51 27.38
CA ASP A 197 -14.88 35.96 27.51
C ASP A 197 -16.03 36.60 26.69
N GLN A 198 -17.25 36.51 27.22
CA GLN A 198 -18.37 37.34 26.77
C GLN A 198 -18.20 38.74 27.34
N ALA A 199 -17.25 39.50 26.79
CA ALA A 199 -17.08 40.91 27.10
C ALA A 199 -17.44 41.77 25.88
N GLY A 200 -18.64 42.36 25.92
CA GLY A 200 -18.91 43.67 25.30
C GLY A 200 -19.24 43.68 23.80
N LEU A 201 -20.49 43.38 23.44
CA LEU A 201 -21.07 43.95 22.23
C LEU A 201 -21.62 45.36 22.56
N PRO A 202 -21.23 46.42 21.82
CA PRO A 202 -21.78 47.75 22.02
C PRO A 202 -23.24 47.80 21.58
N GLN A 203 -24.14 48.24 22.47
CA GLN A 203 -25.51 48.51 22.11
C GLN A 203 -25.59 49.75 21.20
N LEU A 204 -26.26 49.60 20.07
CA LEU A 204 -26.60 50.71 19.17
C LEU A 204 -27.69 51.58 19.82
N PRO A 205 -27.56 52.92 19.81
CA PRO A 205 -28.59 53.82 20.30
C PRO A 205 -29.80 53.83 19.35
N ASN A 206 -31.00 53.92 19.96
CA ASN A 206 -32.31 54.01 19.31
C ASN A 206 -32.47 55.27 18.45
#